data_AF-A0A6N8HM12-F1
#
_entry.id   AF-A0A6N8HM12-F1
#
_cell.length_a   1.000
_cell.length_b   1.000
_cell.length_c   1.000
_cell.angle_alpha   90.00
_cell.angle_beta   90.00
_cell.angle_gamma   90.00
#
_symmetry.space_group_name_H-M   'P 1'
#
loop_
_entity.id
_entity.type
_entity.pdbx_description
1 polymer ?
#
loop_
_entity_poly.entity_id
_entity_poly.type
_entity_poly.pdbx_seq_one_letter_code
_entity_poly.pdbx_strand_id
1 'polypeptide(L)'
;MSIKVDSRLLYLQVIDKIKQDIKNGRFKENEKLPSETDLAKRMGVSRATLREALRVLEEENIVKRRHGVGTFVHPDPLFSSGIEQLTSITSLIEQSGKKAGATVLKAERVGKTDEDCTEFAPRVVGDLIRIERVRTANQKPVVFCIDKIPGI
;
A
#
# COMPACT_ATOMS: atom_id res chain seq x y z
N MET A 1 40.21 3.74 -8.03
CA MET A 1 39.56 2.44 -8.36
C MET A 1 39.03 1.86 -7.06
N SER A 2 37.71 1.76 -6.89
CA SER A 2 37.07 0.83 -5.94
C SER A 2 35.57 0.81 -6.23
N ILE A 3 35.15 -0.08 -7.13
CA ILE A 3 33.74 -0.46 -7.23
C ILE A 3 33.57 -1.49 -6.11
N LYS A 4 32.89 -1.09 -5.02
CA LYS A 4 32.44 -2.06 -4.03
C LYS A 4 31.45 -2.99 -4.73
N VAL A 5 31.89 -4.21 -5.00
CA VAL A 5 31.02 -5.31 -5.40
C VAL A 5 29.99 -5.46 -4.29
N ASP A 6 28.73 -5.16 -4.58
CA ASP A 6 27.62 -5.27 -3.63
C ASP A 6 27.62 -6.70 -3.05
N SER A 7 27.91 -6.81 -1.75
CA SER A 7 28.10 -8.09 -1.05
C SER A 7 26.78 -8.78 -0.69
N ARG A 8 25.64 -8.21 -1.09
CA ARG A 8 24.31 -8.78 -0.85
C ARG A 8 24.00 -9.87 -1.89
N LEU A 9 23.17 -10.84 -1.49
CA LEU A 9 22.72 -11.92 -2.37
C LEU A 9 22.12 -11.34 -3.67
N LEU A 10 22.50 -11.89 -4.82
CA LEU A 10 22.12 -11.35 -6.13
C LEU A 10 20.61 -11.20 -6.33
N TYR A 11 19.79 -12.09 -5.75
CA TYR A 11 18.34 -11.99 -5.87
C TYR A 11 17.79 -10.75 -5.13
N LEU A 12 18.42 -10.29 -4.04
CA LEU A 12 18.05 -9.05 -3.35
C LEU A 12 18.34 -7.83 -4.22
N GLN A 13 19.47 -7.84 -4.93
CA GLN A 13 19.80 -6.77 -5.88
C GLN A 13 18.79 -6.71 -7.03
N VAL A 14 18.31 -7.87 -7.50
CA VAL A 14 17.25 -7.96 -8.53
C VAL A 14 15.91 -7.41 -7.99
N ILE A 15 15.54 -7.74 -6.75
CA ILE A 15 14.34 -7.20 -6.10
C ILE A 15 14.40 -5.67 -6.07
N ASP A 16 15.49 -5.11 -5.55
CA ASP A 16 15.67 -3.65 -5.46
C ASP A 16 15.57 -3.00 -6.83
N LYS A 17 16.20 -3.63 -7.84
CA LYS A 17 16.21 -3.10 -9.20
C LYS A 17 14.82 -3.10 -9.83
N ILE A 18 14.04 -4.17 -9.65
CA ILE A 18 12.66 -4.24 -10.16
C ILE A 18 11.76 -3.22 -9.44
N LYS A 19 11.86 -3.12 -8.10
CA LYS A 19 11.14 -2.09 -7.31
C LYS A 19 11.46 -0.68 -7.82
N GLN A 20 12.73 -0.41 -8.11
CA GLN A 20 13.16 0.89 -8.62
C GLN A 20 12.67 1.16 -10.05
N ASP A 21 12.70 0.15 -10.93
CA ASP A 21 12.20 0.29 -12.30
C ASP A 21 10.68 0.52 -12.32
N ILE A 22 9.91 -0.13 -11.42
CA ILE A 22 8.47 0.16 -11.22
C ILE A 22 8.28 1.60 -10.73
N LYS A 23 8.99 2.01 -9.67
CA LYS A 23 8.91 3.37 -9.11
C LYS A 23 9.25 4.46 -10.13
N ASN A 24 10.20 4.19 -11.03
CA ASN A 24 10.59 5.10 -12.10
C ASN A 24 9.66 5.04 -13.33
N GLY A 25 8.58 4.24 -13.28
CA GLY A 25 7.60 4.12 -14.36
C GLY A 25 8.09 3.34 -15.59
N ARG A 26 9.21 2.61 -15.49
CA ARG A 26 9.67 1.71 -16.57
C ARG A 26 8.76 0.49 -16.74
N PHE A 27 8.20 0.01 -15.64
CA PHE A 27 7.14 -0.98 -15.64
C PHE A 27 5.93 -0.37 -14.96
N LYS A 28 4.81 -0.31 -15.68
CA LYS A 28 3.56 0.29 -15.20
C LYS A 28 2.70 -0.74 -14.49
N GLU A 29 1.78 -0.26 -13.65
CA GLU A 29 0.74 -1.10 -13.05
C GLU A 29 -0.01 -1.91 -14.10
N ASN A 30 -0.28 -3.18 -13.80
CA ASN A 30 -0.90 -4.15 -14.71
C ASN A 30 -0.11 -4.46 -15.98
N GLU A 31 1.07 -3.89 -16.18
CA GLU A 31 1.94 -4.21 -17.30
C GLU A 31 2.57 -5.58 -17.11
N LYS A 32 2.67 -6.32 -18.23
CA LYS A 32 3.36 -7.60 -18.26
C LYS A 32 4.87 -7.36 -18.26
N LEU A 33 5.57 -7.93 -17.29
CA LEU A 33 7.03 -7.96 -17.30
C LEU A 33 7.55 -8.77 -18.50
N PRO A 34 8.77 -8.49 -18.98
CA PRO A 34 9.43 -9.35 -19.96
C PRO A 34 9.48 -10.82 -19.49
N SER A 35 9.67 -11.75 -20.43
CA SER A 35 9.79 -13.17 -20.08
C SER A 35 10.91 -13.39 -19.06
N GLU A 36 10.81 -14.42 -18.20
CA GLU A 36 11.88 -14.74 -17.22
C GLU A 36 13.25 -14.83 -17.92
N THR A 37 13.28 -15.41 -19.11
CA THR A 37 14.51 -15.56 -19.90
C THR A 37 15.08 -14.20 -20.31
N ASP A 38 14.25 -13.30 -20.83
CA ASP A 38 14.71 -11.99 -21.30
C ASP A 38 15.06 -11.06 -20.15
N LEU A 39 14.27 -11.10 -19.07
CA LEU A 39 14.51 -10.28 -17.89
C LEU A 39 15.80 -10.72 -17.19
N ALA A 40 16.07 -12.03 -17.11
CA ALA A 40 17.32 -12.54 -16.53
C ALA A 40 18.54 -12.11 -17.34
N LYS A 41 18.44 -12.16 -18.68
CA LYS A 41 19.48 -11.66 -19.59
C LYS A 41 19.72 -10.16 -19.41
N ARG A 42 18.65 -9.35 -19.36
CA ARG A 42 18.75 -7.89 -19.15
C ARG A 42 19.39 -7.52 -17.81
N MET A 43 19.15 -8.34 -16.78
CA MET A 43 19.66 -8.15 -15.43
C MET A 43 21.05 -8.78 -15.22
N GLY A 44 21.56 -9.57 -16.16
CA GLY A 44 22.85 -10.25 -16.04
C GLY A 44 22.89 -11.34 -14.96
N VAL A 45 21.74 -11.95 -14.64
CA VAL A 45 21.62 -12.96 -13.58
C VAL A 45 21.16 -14.32 -14.10
N SER A 46 21.35 -15.38 -13.31
CA SER A 46 20.80 -16.69 -13.62
C SER A 46 19.26 -16.69 -13.55
N ARG A 47 18.61 -17.58 -14.32
CA ARG A 47 17.15 -17.78 -14.25
C ARG A 47 16.68 -18.17 -12.85
N ALA A 48 17.48 -18.95 -12.11
CA ALA A 48 17.16 -19.35 -10.74
C ALA A 48 17.13 -18.13 -9.81
N THR A 49 18.13 -17.25 -9.92
CA THR A 49 18.22 -16.00 -9.16
C THR A 49 17.04 -15.07 -9.45
N LEU A 50 16.69 -14.90 -10.73
CA LEU A 50 15.51 -14.09 -11.08
C LEU A 50 14.23 -14.71 -10.54
N ARG A 51 14.07 -16.03 -10.63
CA ARG A 51 12.86 -16.71 -10.14
C ARG A 51 12.69 -16.54 -8.63
N GLU A 52 13.79 -16.59 -7.88
CA GLU A 52 13.77 -16.32 -6.44
C GLU A 52 13.37 -14.88 -6.13
N ALA A 53 13.94 -13.90 -6.86
CA ALA A 53 13.54 -12.51 -6.72
C ALA A 53 12.05 -12.29 -7.04
N LEU A 54 11.55 -12.87 -8.14
CA LEU A 54 10.14 -12.79 -8.53
C LEU A 54 9.21 -13.47 -7.54
N ARG A 55 9.67 -14.54 -6.88
CA ARG A 55 8.91 -15.21 -5.83
C ARG A 55 8.74 -14.28 -4.63
N VAL A 56 9.82 -13.65 -4.16
CA VAL A 56 9.74 -12.70 -3.03
C VAL A 56 8.86 -11.49 -3.39
N LEU A 57 9.00 -10.94 -4.60
CA LEU A 57 8.15 -9.84 -5.09
C LEU A 57 6.67 -10.24 -5.20
N GLU A 58 6.38 -11.52 -5.47
CA GLU A 58 5.03 -12.05 -5.51
C GLU A 58 4.47 -12.23 -4.08
N GLU A 59 5.28 -12.69 -3.13
CA GLU A 59 4.94 -12.75 -1.69
C GLU A 59 4.69 -11.34 -1.12
N GLU A 60 5.42 -10.32 -1.58
CA GLU A 60 5.21 -8.91 -1.24
C GLU A 60 4.06 -8.23 -2.01
N ASN A 61 3.31 -8.96 -2.84
CA ASN A 61 2.23 -8.44 -3.69
C ASN A 61 2.66 -7.30 -4.66
N ILE A 62 3.93 -7.23 -5.04
CA ILE A 62 4.43 -6.24 -6.01
C ILE A 62 4.25 -6.73 -7.44
N VAL A 63 4.28 -8.05 -7.63
CA VAL A 63 3.98 -8.68 -8.92
C VAL A 63 2.99 -9.82 -8.73
N LYS A 64 2.31 -10.19 -9.80
CA LYS A 64 1.40 -11.34 -9.84
C LYS A 64 1.76 -12.26 -11.00
N ARG A 65 2.02 -13.53 -10.71
CA ARG A 65 2.24 -14.54 -11.74
C ARG A 65 0.90 -15.13 -12.20
N ARG A 66 0.75 -15.27 -13.51
CA ARG A 66 -0.34 -16.01 -14.14
C ARG A 66 0.28 -17.17 -14.90
N HIS A 67 0.02 -18.40 -14.45
CA HIS A 67 0.58 -19.60 -15.06
C HIS A 67 0.30 -19.64 -16.57
N GLY A 68 1.32 -19.94 -17.37
CA GLY A 68 1.24 -19.95 -18.84
C GLY A 68 1.12 -18.59 -19.53
N VAL A 69 0.85 -17.51 -18.78
CA VAL A 69 0.63 -16.17 -19.35
C VAL A 69 1.84 -15.27 -19.11
N GLY A 70 2.38 -15.23 -17.89
CA GLY A 70 3.53 -14.42 -17.51
C GLY A 70 3.36 -13.72 -16.16
N THR A 71 4.26 -12.78 -15.88
CA THR A 71 4.27 -12.00 -14.63
C THR A 71 3.84 -10.58 -14.90
N PHE A 72 2.98 -10.03 -14.05
CA PHE A 72 2.42 -8.68 -14.19
C PHE A 72 2.77 -7.84 -12.97
N VAL A 73 3.01 -6.54 -13.15
CA VAL A 73 3.15 -5.61 -12.02
C VAL A 73 1.79 -5.49 -11.33
N HIS A 74 1.78 -5.70 -10.03
CA HIS A 74 0.59 -5.50 -9.23
C HIS A 74 0.24 -4.00 -9.21
N PRO A 75 -1.04 -3.62 -9.26
CA PRO A 75 -1.41 -2.23 -9.03
C PRO A 75 -0.87 -1.77 -7.67
N ASP A 76 -0.31 -0.56 -7.62
CA ASP A 76 0.23 0.01 -6.39
C ASP A 76 -0.91 0.05 -5.37
N PRO A 77 -0.78 -0.64 -4.21
CA PRO A 77 -1.85 -0.63 -3.24
C PRO A 77 -2.15 0.82 -2.86
N LEU A 78 -3.44 1.16 -2.77
CA LEU A 78 -3.87 2.51 -2.37
C LEU A 78 -3.26 2.92 -1.01
N PHE A 79 -2.82 1.95 -0.23
CA PHE A 79 -2.20 2.09 1.09
C PHE A 79 -0.93 1.23 1.15
N SER A 80 0.21 1.86 1.41
CA SER A 80 1.51 1.19 1.54
C SER A 80 1.87 0.80 2.98
N SER A 81 1.15 1.34 3.97
CA SER A 81 1.22 0.93 5.36
C SER A 81 0.17 -0.16 5.61
N GLY A 82 0.56 -1.24 6.31
CA GLY A 82 -0.42 -2.15 6.85
C GLY A 82 -1.17 -1.53 8.03
N ILE A 83 -2.18 -2.25 8.52
CA ILE A 83 -3.09 -1.81 9.60
C ILE A 83 -2.30 -1.57 10.92
N GLU A 84 -1.08 -2.07 11.03
CA GLU A 84 -0.17 -1.92 12.18
C GLU A 84 0.37 -0.51 12.41
N GLN A 85 0.27 0.41 11.45
CA GLN A 85 0.76 1.78 11.62
C GLN A 85 -0.37 2.76 11.92
N LEU A 86 -0.32 3.37 13.12
CA LEU A 86 -1.26 4.42 13.54
C LEU A 86 -0.95 5.74 12.84
N THR A 87 -1.39 5.87 11.58
CA THR A 87 -1.27 7.08 10.76
C THR A 87 -2.64 7.55 10.28
N SER A 88 -2.82 8.86 10.18
CA SER A 88 -4.02 9.46 9.59
C SER A 88 -4.24 8.98 8.15
N ILE A 89 -5.48 8.61 7.80
CA ILE A 89 -5.84 8.26 6.42
C ILE A 89 -5.47 9.38 5.43
N THR A 90 -5.55 10.65 5.84
CA THR A 90 -5.10 11.78 5.02
C THR A 90 -3.62 11.64 4.66
N SER A 91 -2.77 11.39 5.65
CA SER A 91 -1.33 11.26 5.46
C SER A 91 -0.97 10.03 4.63
N LEU A 92 -1.69 8.91 4.80
CA LEU A 92 -1.49 7.72 3.96
C LEU A 92 -1.78 8.00 2.48
N ILE A 93 -2.88 8.70 2.18
CA ILE A 93 -3.22 9.07 0.81
C ILE A 93 -2.15 9.98 0.21
N GLU A 94 -1.68 10.97 0.97
CA GLU A 94 -0.64 11.90 0.52
C GLU A 94 0.72 11.23 0.31
N GLN A 95 1.11 10.30 1.18
CA GLN A 95 2.34 9.50 1.05
C GLN A 95 2.34 8.60 -0.19
N SER A 96 1.15 8.18 -0.66
CA SER A 96 0.98 7.48 -1.95
C SER A 96 1.06 8.40 -3.17
N GLY A 97 1.40 9.68 -3.00
CA GLY A 97 1.50 10.67 -4.07
C GLY A 97 0.14 11.14 -4.62
N LYS A 98 -0.95 10.94 -3.88
CA LYS A 98 -2.32 11.28 -4.28
C LYS A 98 -2.83 12.48 -3.47
N LYS A 99 -3.71 13.28 -4.07
CA LYS A 99 -4.39 14.38 -3.36
C LYS A 99 -5.49 13.82 -2.47
N ALA A 100 -5.38 14.04 -1.16
CA ALA A 100 -6.40 13.64 -0.20
C ALA A 100 -7.65 14.53 -0.29
N GLY A 101 -8.82 13.92 -0.12
CA GLY A 101 -10.10 14.60 0.01
C GLY A 101 -11.06 13.83 0.93
N ALA A 102 -12.19 14.45 1.25
CA ALA A 102 -13.24 13.82 2.03
C ALA A 102 -14.63 14.36 1.64
N THR A 103 -15.60 13.47 1.59
CA THR A 103 -17.03 13.81 1.48
C THR A 103 -17.70 13.35 2.77
N VAL A 104 -18.22 14.30 3.56
CA VAL A 104 -19.02 13.98 4.75
C VAL A 104 -20.41 13.54 4.28
N LEU A 105 -20.80 12.33 4.62
CA LEU A 105 -22.12 11.78 4.30
C LEU A 105 -23.13 12.10 5.40
N LYS A 106 -22.69 12.03 6.67
CA LYS A 106 -23.54 12.29 7.83
C LYS A 106 -22.69 12.84 8.98
N ALA A 107 -23.21 13.84 9.68
CA ALA A 107 -22.64 14.32 10.93
C ALA A 107 -23.79 14.64 11.90
N GLU A 108 -23.85 13.93 13.02
CA GLU A 108 -24.95 14.06 13.97
C GLU A 108 -24.45 13.91 15.41
N ARG A 109 -25.18 14.51 16.35
CA ARG A 109 -25.00 14.21 17.78
C ARG A 109 -25.78 12.94 18.10
N VAL A 110 -25.14 12.01 18.79
CA VAL A 110 -25.74 10.76 19.26
C VAL A 110 -25.55 10.62 20.76
N GLY A 111 -26.54 10.08 21.45
CA GLY A 111 -26.37 9.66 22.83
C GLY A 111 -25.34 8.54 22.91
N LYS A 112 -24.53 8.54 23.98
CA LYS A 112 -23.57 7.45 24.24
C LYS A 112 -24.27 6.13 24.53
N THR A 113 -23.65 5.03 24.11
CA THR A 113 -24.04 3.67 24.50
C THR A 113 -23.16 3.16 25.65
N ASP A 114 -23.53 2.00 26.22
CA ASP A 114 -22.69 1.31 27.21
C ASP A 114 -21.35 0.84 26.60
N GLU A 115 -21.36 0.47 25.31
CA GLU A 115 -20.16 0.14 24.55
C GLU A 115 -19.25 1.37 24.42
N ASP A 116 -19.81 2.54 24.09
CA ASP A 116 -19.03 3.79 24.03
C ASP A 116 -18.39 4.11 25.39
N CYS A 117 -19.12 3.92 26.49
CA CYS A 117 -18.58 4.14 27.83
C CYS A 117 -17.39 3.20 28.13
N THR A 118 -17.41 1.99 27.57
CA THR A 118 -16.33 1.01 27.71
C THR A 118 -15.13 1.37 26.82
N GLU A 119 -15.37 1.73 25.56
CA GLU A 119 -14.32 2.08 24.59
C GLU A 119 -13.57 3.36 24.96
N PHE A 120 -14.26 4.38 25.48
CA PHE A 120 -13.66 5.65 25.86
C PHE A 120 -13.09 5.66 27.29
N ALA A 121 -13.13 4.53 28.01
CA ALA A 121 -12.58 4.44 29.36
C ALA A 121 -11.08 4.81 29.41
N PRO A 122 -10.60 5.44 30.49
CA PRO A 122 -11.32 5.79 31.73
C PRO A 122 -12.09 7.11 31.66
N ARG A 123 -12.18 7.76 30.49
CA ARG A 123 -12.83 9.06 30.35
C ARG A 123 -14.35 8.90 30.41
N VAL A 124 -15.00 9.65 31.30
CA VAL A 124 -16.46 9.80 31.27
C VAL A 124 -16.82 10.67 30.06
N VAL A 125 -17.56 10.10 29.12
CA VAL A 125 -18.07 10.80 27.95
C VAL A 125 -19.56 11.11 28.11
N GLY A 126 -19.99 12.23 27.54
CA GLY A 126 -21.39 12.62 27.38
C GLY A 126 -21.89 12.24 25.98
N ASP A 127 -22.74 13.07 25.39
CA ASP A 127 -23.13 12.91 23.99
C ASP A 127 -21.91 12.92 23.07
N LEU A 128 -21.98 12.12 22.01
CA LEU A 128 -20.93 11.96 21.02
C LEU A 128 -21.33 12.64 19.70
N ILE A 129 -20.33 13.01 18.91
CA ILE A 129 -20.50 13.39 17.52
C ILE A 129 -20.13 12.18 16.67
N ARG A 130 -21.07 11.69 15.88
CA ARG A 130 -20.87 10.62 14.92
C ARG A 130 -20.72 11.20 13.52
N ILE A 131 -19.58 10.96 12.88
CA ILE A 131 -19.27 11.43 11.53
C ILE A 131 -19.10 10.23 10.60
N GLU A 132 -19.96 10.13 9.60
CA GLU A 132 -19.78 9.23 8.47
C GLU A 132 -19.17 10.00 7.30
N ARG A 133 -18.06 9.51 6.76
CA ARG A 133 -17.38 10.17 5.64
C ARG A 133 -16.71 9.18 4.70
N VAL A 134 -16.61 9.57 3.43
CA VAL A 134 -15.81 8.86 2.43
C VAL A 134 -14.54 9.66 2.18
N ARG A 135 -13.37 9.07 2.44
CA ARG A 135 -12.07 9.61 2.03
C ARG A 135 -11.85 9.35 0.56
N THR A 136 -11.27 10.32 -0.13
CA THR A 136 -10.95 10.25 -1.55
C THR A 136 -9.47 10.43 -1.80
N ALA A 137 -8.96 9.72 -2.81
CA ALA A 137 -7.62 9.89 -3.35
C ALA A 137 -7.75 10.31 -4.82
N ASN A 138 -7.32 11.51 -5.17
CA ASN A 138 -7.56 12.11 -6.48
C ASN A 138 -9.06 12.05 -6.87
N GLN A 139 -9.94 12.45 -5.95
CA GLN A 139 -11.41 12.44 -6.09
C GLN A 139 -12.07 11.05 -6.17
N LYS A 140 -11.31 9.95 -6.28
CA LYS A 140 -11.86 8.60 -6.25
C LYS A 140 -12.10 8.15 -4.80
N PRO A 141 -13.26 7.58 -4.46
CA PRO A 141 -13.53 7.08 -3.11
C PRO A 141 -12.64 5.90 -2.77
N VAL A 142 -12.05 5.90 -1.57
CA VAL A 142 -11.07 4.88 -1.15
C VAL A 142 -11.33 4.30 0.25
N VAL A 143 -11.89 5.07 1.19
CA VAL A 143 -12.18 4.59 2.55
C VAL A 143 -13.51 5.17 3.02
N PHE A 144 -14.38 4.34 3.58
CA PHE A 144 -15.52 4.79 4.37
C PHE A 144 -15.14 4.77 5.86
N CYS A 145 -15.34 5.89 6.55
CA CYS A 145 -15.01 6.05 7.96
C CYS A 145 -16.29 6.38 8.74
N ILE A 146 -16.40 5.78 9.93
CA ILE A 146 -17.34 6.21 10.97
C ILE A 146 -16.48 6.62 12.17
N ASP A 147 -16.44 7.91 12.45
CA ASP A 147 -15.73 8.45 13.61
C ASP A 147 -16.75 8.78 14.71
N LYS A 148 -16.54 8.29 15.94
CA LYS A 148 -17.23 8.75 17.15
C LYS A 148 -16.28 9.63 17.94
N ILE A 149 -16.68 10.87 18.22
CA ILE A 149 -15.84 11.86 18.90
C ILE A 149 -16.63 12.37 20.12
N PRO A 150 -16.04 12.42 21.33
CA PRO A 150 -16.70 13.04 22.47
C PRO A 150 -17.10 14.49 22.15
N GLY A 151 -18.36 14.85 22.42
CA GLY A 151 -18.82 16.23 22.31
C GLY A 151 -17.98 17.15 23.21
N ILE A 152 -17.64 18.34 22.69
CA ILE A 152 -17.02 19.43 23.47
C ILE A 152 -18.08 20.05 24.39
#